data_AF-A0A1M4T4Q2-F1
#
_entry.id   AF-A0A1M4T4Q2-F1
#
_cell.length_a   1.000
_cell.length_b   1.000
_cell.length_c   1.000
_cell.angle_alpha   90.00
_cell.angle_beta   90.00
_cell.angle_gamma   90.00
#
_symmetry.space_group_name_H-M   'P 1'
#
loop_
_entity.id
_entity.type
_entity.pdbx_description
1 polymer ?
#
loop_
_entity_poly.entity_id
_entity_poly.type
_entity_poly.pdbx_seq_one_letter_code
_entity_poly.pdbx_strand_id
1 'polypeptide(L)'
;MSTIDTLFPFGFLGIWIPQAFWAVLSFAAWRYSIASRRELASLPQPKEWPMLSVLIPAYNEGLVIEDTLRAMAAQDYPAHRYEVVLINDGSKDDTL
;
A
#
# COMPACT_ATOMS: atom_id res chain seq x y z
N MET A 1 -45.91 3.33 -27.59
CA MET A 1 -44.68 2.76 -27.03
C MET A 1 -45.06 2.01 -25.77
N SER A 2 -44.59 0.76 -25.62
CA SER A 2 -44.82 -0.01 -24.40
C SER A 2 -44.05 0.63 -23.24
N THR A 3 -44.56 0.51 -22.01
CA THR A 3 -43.84 0.94 -20.80
C THR A 3 -42.46 0.27 -20.68
N ILE A 4 -42.28 -0.90 -21.27
CA ILE A 4 -41.00 -1.61 -21.31
C ILE A 4 -39.99 -0.89 -22.22
N ASP A 5 -40.44 -0.36 -23.36
CA ASP A 5 -39.58 0.34 -24.33
C ASP A 5 -38.97 1.61 -23.71
N THR A 6 -39.71 2.25 -22.80
CA THR A 6 -39.23 3.43 -22.08
C THR A 6 -38.36 3.08 -20.88
N LEU A 7 -38.64 2.01 -20.14
CA LEU A 7 -37.87 1.62 -18.95
C LEU A 7 -36.51 0.96 -19.27
N PHE A 8 -36.44 0.23 -20.39
CA PHE A 8 -35.23 -0.51 -20.76
C PHE A 8 -33.97 0.37 -20.91
N PRO A 9 -34.01 1.53 -21.59
CA PRO A 9 -32.86 2.43 -21.66
C PRO A 9 -32.37 2.94 -20.31
N PHE A 10 -33.27 3.18 -19.34
CA PHE A 10 -32.87 3.62 -18.00
C PHE A 10 -32.13 2.53 -17.22
N GLY A 11 -32.60 1.28 -17.30
CA GLY A 11 -31.90 0.14 -16.71
C GLY A 11 -30.54 -0.09 -17.35
N PHE A 12 -30.47 0.03 -18.69
CA PHE A 12 -29.23 -0.04 -19.44
C PHE A 12 -28.25 1.06 -18.99
N LEU A 13 -28.66 2.33 -19.01
CA LEU A 13 -27.81 3.44 -18.56
C LEU A 13 -27.39 3.31 -17.09
N GLY A 14 -28.28 2.83 -16.22
CA GLY A 14 -28.00 2.63 -14.80
C GLY A 14 -26.90 1.60 -14.51
N ILE A 15 -26.67 0.65 -15.42
CA ILE A 15 -25.58 -0.34 -15.32
C ILE A 15 -24.32 0.19 -16.02
N TRP A 16 -24.45 0.71 -17.24
CA TRP A 16 -23.30 1.07 -18.06
C TRP A 16 -22.61 2.37 -17.61
N ILE A 17 -23.33 3.33 -17.02
CA ILE A 17 -22.72 4.57 -16.51
C ILE A 17 -21.75 4.27 -15.35
N PRO A 18 -22.13 3.54 -14.28
CA PRO A 18 -21.20 3.14 -13.24
C PRO A 18 -20.02 2.32 -13.77
N GLN A 19 -20.26 1.38 -14.70
CA GLN A 19 -19.19 0.57 -15.28
C GLN A 19 -18.19 1.42 -16.08
N ALA A 20 -18.67 2.36 -16.90
CA ALA A 20 -17.82 3.30 -17.63
C ALA A 20 -17.04 4.20 -16.68
N PHE A 21 -17.67 4.69 -15.60
CA PHE A 21 -17.00 5.48 -14.57
C PHE A 21 -15.86 4.70 -13.91
N TRP A 22 -16.12 3.45 -13.47
CA TRP A 22 -15.08 2.59 -12.91
C TRP A 22 -13.96 2.29 -13.91
N ALA A 23 -14.28 2.03 -15.17
CA ALA A 23 -13.29 1.80 -16.21
C ALA A 23 -12.38 3.03 -16.41
N VAL A 24 -12.94 4.24 -16.40
CA VAL A 24 -12.17 5.49 -16.47
C VAL A 24 -11.26 5.63 -15.25
N LEU A 25 -11.77 5.40 -14.04
CA LEU A 25 -10.96 5.46 -12.81
C LEU A 25 -9.82 4.44 -12.83
N SER A 26 -10.11 3.19 -13.20
CA SER A 26 -9.09 2.14 -13.31
C SER A 26 -8.04 2.47 -14.36
N PHE A 27 -8.44 3.00 -15.51
CA PHE A 27 -7.50 3.42 -16.54
C PHE A 27 -6.64 4.60 -16.10
N ALA A 28 -7.23 5.60 -15.43
CA ALA A 28 -6.50 6.74 -14.88
C ALA A 28 -5.51 6.29 -13.78
N ALA A 29 -5.94 5.43 -12.87
CA ALA A 29 -5.10 4.86 -11.82
C ALA A 29 -3.96 4.02 -12.40
N TRP A 30 -4.22 3.23 -13.44
CA TRP A 30 -3.19 2.48 -14.15
C TRP A 30 -2.15 3.41 -14.81
N ARG A 31 -2.61 4.44 -15.53
CA ARG A 31 -1.72 5.45 -16.11
C ARG A 31 -0.89 6.18 -15.05
N TYR A 32 -1.52 6.57 -13.95
CA TYR A 32 -0.85 7.21 -12.82
C TYR A 32 0.19 6.27 -12.19
N SER A 33 -0.14 4.98 -12.00
CA SER A 33 0.79 3.99 -11.47
C SER A 33 2.03 3.84 -12.35
N ILE A 34 1.87 3.80 -13.68
CA ILE A 34 2.99 3.76 -14.62
C ILE A 34 3.82 5.04 -14.54
N ALA A 35 3.19 6.21 -14.50
CA ALA A 35 3.88 7.48 -14.40
C ALA A 35 4.65 7.62 -13.08
N SER A 36 4.01 7.30 -11.96
CA SER A 36 4.61 7.35 -10.61
C SER A 36 5.81 6.40 -10.47
N ARG A 37 5.75 5.20 -11.04
CA ARG A 37 6.91 4.28 -11.08
C ARG A 37 8.11 4.88 -11.82
N ARG A 38 7.87 5.61 -12.92
CA ARG A 38 8.93 6.30 -13.66
C ARG A 38 9.50 7.47 -12.88
N GLU A 39 8.64 8.23 -12.20
CA GLU A 39 9.04 9.34 -11.33
C GLU A 39 9.92 8.84 -10.18
N LEU A 40 9.50 7.78 -9.48
CA LEU A 40 10.28 7.15 -8.41
C LEU A 40 11.66 6.69 -8.91
N ALA A 41 11.70 6.07 -10.10
CA ALA A 41 12.96 5.63 -10.71
C ALA A 41 13.89 6.79 -11.12
N SER A 42 13.33 7.99 -11.29
CA SER A 42 14.07 9.21 -11.65
C SER A 42 14.52 10.04 -10.44
N LEU A 43 14.09 9.66 -9.22
CA LEU A 43 14.49 10.40 -8.03
C LEU A 43 16.02 10.32 -7.85
N PRO A 44 16.67 11.45 -7.52
CA PRO A 44 18.09 11.45 -7.26
C PRO A 44 18.38 10.59 -6.03
N GLN A 45 19.26 9.61 -6.18
CA GLN A 45 19.76 8.86 -5.04
C GLN A 45 20.75 9.73 -4.26
N PRO A 46 20.61 9.82 -2.92
CA PRO A 46 21.56 10.56 -2.13
C PRO A 46 22.93 9.88 -2.20
N LYS A 47 24.01 10.69 -2.23
CA LYS A 47 25.38 10.15 -2.17
C LYS A 47 25.64 9.39 -0.88
N GLU A 48 24.99 9.81 0.20
CA GLU A 48 25.00 9.16 1.50
C GLU A 48 23.59 9.11 2.07
N TRP A 49 23.18 7.92 2.49
CA TRP A 49 21.93 7.72 3.18
C TRP A 49 22.01 8.23 4.64
N PRO A 50 20.97 8.87 5.19
CA PRO A 50 20.96 9.27 6.60
C PRO A 50 20.98 8.05 7.54
N MET A 51 21.18 8.29 8.84
CA MET A 51 20.86 7.27 9.85
C MET A 51 19.34 7.12 9.91
N LEU A 52 18.83 5.89 9.81
CA LEU A 52 17.42 5.57 9.91
C LEU A 52 17.17 4.66 11.11
N SER A 53 16.32 5.13 12.02
CA SER A 53 15.87 4.37 13.19
C SER A 53 14.39 4.04 13.05
N VAL A 54 14.06 2.75 13.01
CA VAL A 54 12.68 2.26 12.94
C VAL A 54 12.25 1.80 14.32
N LEU A 55 11.29 2.49 14.92
CA LEU A 55 10.74 2.14 16.23
C LEU A 55 9.47 1.33 16.02
N ILE A 56 9.43 0.11 16.57
CA ILE A 56 8.31 -0.81 16.45
C ILE A 56 7.70 -0.98 17.84
N PRO A 57 6.59 -0.31 18.17
CA PRO A 57 5.83 -0.63 19.37
C PRO A 57 5.10 -1.97 19.19
N ALA A 58 5.17 -2.84 20.19
CA ALA A 58 4.51 -4.15 20.18
C ALA A 58 3.84 -4.44 21.52
N TYR A 59 2.57 -4.80 21.48
CA TYR A 59 1.80 -5.30 22.61
C TYR A 59 0.92 -6.47 22.15
N ASN A 60 1.29 -7.69 22.55
CA ASN A 60 0.64 -8.93 22.12
C ASN A 60 0.68 -9.18 20.60
N GLU A 61 1.85 -9.04 19.99
CA GLU A 61 2.10 -9.21 18.55
C GLU A 61 2.77 -10.55 18.22
N GLY A 62 2.75 -11.54 19.13
CA GLY A 62 3.48 -12.81 18.95
C GLY A 62 3.18 -13.55 17.64
N LEU A 63 1.99 -13.34 17.07
CA LEU A 63 1.60 -13.94 15.78
C LEU A 63 2.26 -13.30 14.55
N VAL A 64 2.69 -12.05 14.63
CA VAL A 64 3.16 -11.26 13.45
C VAL A 64 4.55 -10.67 13.64
N ILE A 65 5.07 -10.68 14.88
CA ILE A 65 6.32 -10.01 15.21
C ILE A 65 7.52 -10.62 14.46
N GLU A 66 7.52 -11.93 14.28
CA GLU A 66 8.58 -12.63 13.55
C GLU A 66 8.63 -12.18 12.08
N ASP A 67 7.50 -12.22 11.38
CA ASP A 67 7.41 -11.79 9.98
C ASP A 67 7.79 -10.31 9.82
N THR A 68 7.38 -9.48 10.79
CA THR A 68 7.74 -8.06 10.82
C THR A 68 9.25 -7.87 10.93
N LEU A 69 9.91 -8.53 11.89
CA LEU A 69 11.35 -8.43 12.08
C LEU A 69 12.14 -9.01 10.90
N ARG A 70 11.65 -10.11 10.28
CA ARG A 70 12.24 -10.66 9.05
C ARG A 70 12.16 -9.65 7.90
N ALA A 71 11.04 -8.97 7.73
CA ALA A 71 10.88 -7.94 6.71
C ALA A 71 11.79 -6.73 6.95
N MET A 72 11.96 -6.31 8.21
CA MET A 72 12.87 -5.22 8.57
C MET A 72 14.34 -5.60 8.39
N ALA A 73 14.72 -6.85 8.66
CA ALA A 73 16.07 -7.34 8.40
C ALA A 73 16.40 -7.44 6.90
N ALA A 74 15.40 -7.56 6.03
CA ALA A 74 15.54 -7.71 4.59
C ALA A 74 15.59 -6.38 3.81
N GLN A 75 15.68 -5.23 4.49
CA GLN A 75 15.77 -3.93 3.83
C GLN A 75 17.10 -3.78 3.06
N ASP A 76 17.06 -3.07 1.94
CA ASP A 76 18.23 -2.74 1.11
C ASP A 76 18.95 -1.46 1.57
N TYR A 77 18.65 -0.98 2.79
CA TYR A 77 19.30 0.17 3.40
C TYR A 77 20.72 -0.18 3.89
N PRO A 78 21.69 0.76 3.88
CA PRO A 78 23.02 0.48 4.41
C PRO A 78 22.98 0.04 5.87
N ALA A 79 23.42 -1.20 6.15
CA ALA A 79 23.33 -1.82 7.48
C ALA A 79 24.01 -1.02 8.61
N HIS A 80 25.04 -0.24 8.29
CA HIS A 80 25.75 0.60 9.26
C HIS A 80 25.02 1.93 9.56
N ARG A 81 23.92 2.23 8.86
CA ARG A 81 23.07 3.43 9.04
C ARG A 81 21.60 3.07 9.27
N TYR A 82 21.32 1.84 9.67
CA TYR A 82 19.98 1.32 9.88
C TYR A 82 19.89 0.65 11.24
N GLU A 83 18.88 1.02 12.01
CA GLU A 83 18.56 0.34 13.27
C GLU A 83 17.05 0.11 13.38
N VAL A 84 16.70 -1.01 14.03
CA VAL A 84 15.33 -1.38 14.34
C VAL A 84 15.25 -1.57 15.85
N VAL A 85 14.38 -0.80 16.49
CA VAL A 85 14.18 -0.80 17.94
C VAL A 85 12.78 -1.31 18.22
N LEU A 86 12.68 -2.56 18.68
CA LEU A 86 11.44 -3.15 19.14
C LEU A 86 11.15 -2.69 20.58
N ILE A 87 9.96 -2.13 20.79
CA ILE A 87 9.50 -1.60 22.07
C ILE A 87 8.33 -2.47 22.52
N ASN A 88 8.61 -3.42 23.42
CA ASN A 88 7.57 -4.23 24.04
C ASN A 88 6.90 -3.45 25.19
N ASP A 89 5.62 -3.12 25.03
CA ASP A 89 4.84 -2.34 26.00
C ASP A 89 4.11 -3.24 27.03
N GLY A 90 4.82 -4.25 27.55
CA GLY A 90 4.29 -5.15 28.59
C GLY A 90 3.40 -6.29 28.09
N SER A 91 3.74 -6.85 26.93
CA SER A 91 3.04 -8.01 26.34
C SER A 91 2.93 -9.19 27.31
N LYS A 92 1.86 -9.98 27.16
CA LYS A 92 1.56 -11.16 27.98
C LYS A 92 1.65 -12.47 27.21
N ASP A 93 1.95 -12.39 25.92
CA ASP A 93 2.13 -13.51 24.99
C ASP A 93 3.61 -13.65 24.58
N ASP A 94 3.85 -14.50 23.58
CA ASP A 94 5.18 -14.78 23.02
C ASP A 94 5.63 -13.70 22.00
N THR A 95 5.39 -12.42 22.29
CA THR A 95 5.91 -11.30 21.47
C THR A 95 7.45 -11.24 21.46
N LEU A 96 8.12 -11.80 22.48
CA LEU A 96 9.58 -11.89 22.61
C LEU A 96 10.04 -13.34 22.79
#